data_AF-A0A7C4UJM3-F1
#
_entry.id   AF-A0A7C4UJM3-F1
#
_cell.length_a   1.000
_cell.length_b   1.000
_cell.length_c   1.000
_cell.angle_alpha   90.00
_cell.angle_beta   90.00
_cell.angle_gamma   90.00
#
_symmetry.space_group_name_H-M   'P 1'
#
loop_
_entity.id
_entity.type
_entity.pdbx_description
1 polymer ?
#
loop_
_entity_poly.entity_id
_entity_poly.type
_entity_poly.pdbx_seq_one_letter_code
_entity_poly.pdbx_strand_id
1 'polypeptide(L)'
;MTRLAVVVFAFFVSSFLVAAEPAASVVDANGKEVQLKNWRFTHGTRKLTWLTGAPEALAFRETSSTLYKDGVITLIPLDRLESLSYDSAKQLVAAKVAGIEKPLEGSIRYREINQVSLVAEVDKGADGVVELTYKGGLLKGGVREIKLANAKAGAKPEGNPMFVTIADGKQSLGTIAVHELRALYRVDKGDEKPAPFLMFRKTYKLDLSQIKRLAVHENADSKTFECNVALRDGTEQTLTLLNTITLDGKNAVLEGLIGVVPAGYKLFPFHTISELSLEEPKKEPEKKDEPGNSKSKPATP
;
A
#
# COMPACT_ATOMS: atom_id res chain seq x y z
N MET A 1 19.93 -32.26 -64.94
CA MET A 1 20.01 -32.61 -63.50
C MET A 1 19.56 -31.38 -62.72
N THR A 2 18.28 -31.31 -62.35
CA THR A 2 17.67 -30.13 -61.74
C THR A 2 17.25 -30.51 -60.33
N ARG A 3 17.92 -29.97 -59.31
CA ARG A 3 17.63 -30.26 -57.90
C ARG A 3 16.51 -29.34 -57.41
N LEU A 4 15.39 -29.94 -57.03
CA LEU A 4 14.25 -29.28 -56.42
C LEU A 4 14.53 -29.12 -54.91
N ALA A 5 14.70 -27.89 -54.44
CA ALA A 5 14.87 -27.58 -53.03
C ALA A 5 13.50 -27.48 -52.35
N VAL A 6 13.21 -28.41 -51.45
CA VAL A 6 12.01 -28.38 -50.60
C VAL A 6 12.30 -27.44 -49.43
N VAL A 7 11.68 -26.25 -49.46
CA VAL A 7 11.69 -25.31 -48.33
C VAL A 7 10.56 -25.71 -47.38
N VAL A 8 10.92 -26.27 -46.23
CA VAL A 8 9.97 -26.59 -45.15
C VAL A 8 9.75 -25.32 -44.32
N PHE A 9 8.58 -24.69 -44.49
CA PHE A 9 8.12 -23.60 -43.61
C PHE A 9 7.60 -24.21 -42.31
N ALA A 10 8.41 -24.18 -41.24
CA ALA A 10 7.94 -24.50 -39.90
C ALA A 10 7.15 -23.31 -39.34
N PHE A 11 5.82 -23.41 -39.34
CA PHE A 11 4.95 -22.48 -38.61
C PHE A 11 5.09 -22.74 -37.10
N PHE A 12 5.89 -21.91 -36.43
CA PHE A 12 5.88 -21.81 -34.97
C PHE A 12 4.57 -21.14 -34.54
N VAL A 13 3.55 -21.93 -34.19
CA VAL A 13 2.36 -21.43 -33.50
C VAL A 13 2.79 -21.11 -32.06
N SER A 14 3.13 -19.86 -31.81
CA SER A 14 3.40 -19.36 -30.46
C SER A 14 2.08 -19.29 -29.70
N SER A 15 1.72 -20.39 -29.03
CA SER A 15 0.60 -20.44 -28.11
C SER A 15 0.89 -19.56 -26.89
N PHE A 16 0.53 -18.28 -26.96
CA PHE A 16 0.45 -17.45 -25.78
C PHE A 16 -0.68 -18.02 -24.91
N LEU A 17 -0.35 -18.63 -23.77
CA LEU A 17 -1.32 -18.90 -22.73
C LEU A 17 -1.89 -17.54 -22.27
N VAL A 18 -3.08 -17.20 -22.75
CA VAL A 18 -3.88 -16.14 -22.14
C VAL A 18 -4.32 -16.71 -20.80
N ALA A 19 -3.72 -16.24 -19.72
CA ALA A 19 -4.19 -16.57 -18.38
C ALA A 19 -5.67 -16.19 -18.30
N ALA A 20 -6.53 -17.15 -17.96
CA ALA A 20 -7.95 -16.90 -17.80
C ALA A 20 -8.14 -15.76 -16.79
N GLU A 21 -8.87 -14.71 -17.19
CA GLU A 21 -9.16 -13.59 -16.28
C GLU A 21 -9.88 -14.12 -15.04
N PRO A 22 -9.51 -13.66 -13.83
CA PRO A 22 -10.21 -14.04 -12.62
C PRO A 22 -11.68 -13.62 -12.73
N ALA A 23 -12.60 -14.56 -12.49
CA ALA A 23 -14.02 -14.25 -12.46
C ALA A 23 -14.28 -13.19 -11.37
N ALA A 24 -15.13 -12.20 -11.65
CA ALA A 24 -15.48 -11.17 -10.70
C ALA A 24 -16.97 -10.84 -10.78
N SER A 25 -17.52 -10.37 -9.67
CA SER A 25 -18.90 -9.87 -9.59
C SER A 25 -18.98 -8.59 -8.76
N VAL A 26 -20.02 -7.82 -8.99
CA VAL A 26 -20.36 -6.65 -8.17
C VAL A 26 -21.76 -6.78 -7.62
N VAL A 27 -21.97 -6.32 -6.39
CA VAL A 27 -23.29 -6.12 -5.81
C VAL A 27 -23.59 -4.63 -5.86
N ASP A 28 -24.62 -4.24 -6.61
CA ASP A 28 -24.98 -2.84 -6.79
C ASP A 28 -25.67 -2.24 -5.55
N ALA A 29 -26.03 -0.95 -5.64
CA ALA A 29 -26.71 -0.23 -4.56
C ALA A 29 -28.07 -0.84 -4.15
N ASN A 30 -28.71 -1.60 -5.06
CA ASN A 30 -29.98 -2.27 -4.86
C ASN A 30 -29.82 -3.71 -4.35
N GLY A 31 -28.58 -4.19 -4.19
CA GLY A 31 -28.29 -5.56 -3.78
C GLY A 31 -28.30 -6.57 -4.93
N LYS A 32 -28.38 -6.12 -6.19
CA LYS A 32 -28.33 -7.01 -7.35
C LYS A 32 -26.88 -7.38 -7.63
N GLU A 33 -26.61 -8.69 -7.68
CA GLU A 33 -25.31 -9.21 -8.11
C GLU A 33 -25.21 -9.26 -9.64
N VAL A 34 -24.09 -8.78 -10.19
CA VAL A 34 -23.79 -8.74 -11.62
C VAL A 34 -22.43 -9.39 -11.86
N GLN A 35 -22.41 -10.43 -12.70
CA GLN A 35 -21.17 -11.07 -13.14
C GLN A 35 -20.48 -10.18 -14.18
N LEU A 36 -19.16 -10.03 -14.05
CA LEU A 36 -18.35 -9.19 -14.92
C LEU A 36 -17.59 -10.03 -15.96
N LYS A 37 -17.50 -9.52 -17.19
CA LYS A 37 -16.60 -10.02 -18.24
C LYS A 37 -15.62 -8.91 -18.63
N ASN A 38 -14.41 -9.26 -19.09
CA ASN A 38 -13.41 -8.31 -19.62
C ASN A 38 -13.22 -7.07 -18.70
N TRP A 39 -13.03 -7.31 -17.41
CA TRP A 39 -13.08 -6.26 -16.41
C TRP A 39 -11.69 -5.80 -16.00
N ARG A 40 -11.58 -4.53 -15.58
CA ARG A 40 -10.36 -3.98 -15.00
C ARG A 40 -10.65 -2.82 -14.06
N PHE A 41 -9.77 -2.63 -13.08
CA PHE A 41 -9.77 -1.38 -12.32
C PHE A 41 -9.24 -0.23 -13.18
N THR A 42 -9.84 0.93 -13.04
CA THR A 42 -9.39 2.20 -13.65
C THR A 42 -8.98 3.22 -12.59
N HIS A 43 -9.33 2.98 -11.33
CA HIS A 43 -8.95 3.82 -10.20
C HIS A 43 -8.88 3.00 -8.91
N GLY A 44 -8.04 3.46 -7.96
CA GLY A 44 -7.85 2.84 -6.65
C GLY A 44 -6.78 1.74 -6.61
N THR A 45 -6.17 1.44 -7.75
CA THR A 45 -5.08 0.46 -7.88
C THR A 45 -3.75 1.13 -8.24
N ARG A 46 -2.65 0.41 -7.97
CA ARG A 46 -1.27 0.79 -8.32
C ARG A 46 -0.58 -0.40 -8.97
N LYS A 47 0.13 -0.16 -10.06
CA LYS A 47 0.96 -1.17 -10.73
C LYS A 47 2.30 -1.29 -10.01
N LEU A 48 2.66 -2.48 -9.56
CA LEU A 48 3.90 -2.72 -8.80
C LEU A 48 5.06 -2.98 -9.77
N THR A 49 5.55 -1.92 -10.40
CA THR A 49 6.54 -2.00 -11.51
C THR A 49 7.86 -2.67 -11.14
N TRP A 50 8.21 -2.72 -9.85
CA TRP A 50 9.41 -3.38 -9.34
C TRP A 50 9.29 -4.90 -9.16
N LEU A 51 8.12 -5.48 -9.36
CA LEU A 51 7.90 -6.93 -9.29
C LEU A 51 7.80 -7.52 -10.70
N THR A 52 8.17 -8.80 -10.83
CA THR A 52 8.04 -9.54 -12.08
C THR A 52 6.60 -9.57 -12.56
N GLY A 53 6.37 -9.24 -13.83
CA GLY A 53 5.03 -9.13 -14.42
C GLY A 53 4.29 -7.83 -14.06
N ALA A 54 4.87 -6.99 -13.19
CA ALA A 54 4.30 -5.73 -12.74
C ALA A 54 2.81 -5.85 -12.36
N PRO A 55 2.49 -6.72 -11.37
CA PRO A 55 1.13 -7.00 -10.97
C PRO A 55 0.44 -5.74 -10.46
N GLU A 56 -0.88 -5.72 -10.58
CA GLU A 56 -1.72 -4.66 -10.04
C GLU A 56 -2.07 -4.97 -8.57
N ALA A 57 -2.10 -3.93 -7.74
CA ALA A 57 -2.47 -4.02 -6.33
C ALA A 57 -3.48 -2.92 -5.97
N LEU A 58 -4.44 -3.25 -5.12
CA LEU A 58 -5.31 -2.27 -4.48
C LEU A 58 -4.48 -1.39 -3.55
N ALA A 59 -4.60 -0.07 -3.68
CA ALA A 59 -3.99 0.90 -2.78
C ALA A 59 -4.94 1.23 -1.63
N PHE A 60 -4.88 0.42 -0.57
CA PHE A 60 -5.79 0.49 0.57
C PHE A 60 -5.19 1.29 1.73
N ARG A 61 -5.98 2.14 2.38
CA ARG A 61 -5.59 2.88 3.59
C ARG A 61 -6.45 2.42 4.76
N GLU A 62 -5.80 1.82 5.75
CA GLU A 62 -6.46 1.31 6.95
C GLU A 62 -6.87 2.45 7.90
N THR A 63 -7.95 2.27 8.66
CA THR A 63 -8.45 3.26 9.62
C THR A 63 -7.47 3.56 10.75
N SER A 64 -6.63 2.58 11.11
CA SER A 64 -5.56 2.71 12.10
C SER A 64 -4.29 3.37 11.56
N SER A 65 -4.29 3.81 10.31
CA SER A 65 -3.18 4.55 9.70
C SER A 65 -3.48 6.05 9.64
N THR A 66 -2.52 6.84 9.17
CA THR A 66 -2.76 8.26 8.89
C THR A 66 -3.85 8.40 7.82
N LEU A 67 -4.96 9.08 8.16
CA LEU A 67 -6.13 9.23 7.27
C LEU A 67 -5.95 10.27 6.16
N TYR A 68 -4.74 10.74 5.92
CA TYR A 68 -4.43 11.73 4.89
C TYR A 68 -4.17 11.07 3.53
N LYS A 69 -4.31 11.88 2.47
CA LYS A 69 -3.99 11.47 1.10
C LYS A 69 -2.57 10.89 1.01
N ASP A 70 -1.64 11.44 1.78
CA ASP A 70 -0.23 11.04 1.81
C ASP A 70 0.09 10.08 2.97
N GLY A 71 -0.91 9.39 3.50
CA GLY A 71 -0.75 8.45 4.61
C GLY A 71 -0.17 7.08 4.25
N VAL A 72 -0.10 6.19 5.23
CA VAL A 72 0.38 4.81 5.06
C VAL A 72 -0.57 4.01 4.17
N ILE A 73 -0.03 3.30 3.19
CA ILE A 73 -0.80 2.54 2.19
C ILE A 73 -0.43 1.06 2.29
N THR A 74 -1.45 0.21 2.42
CA THR A 74 -1.34 -1.23 2.23
C THR A 74 -1.65 -1.55 0.76
N LEU A 75 -0.64 -2.01 0.02
CA LEU A 75 -0.72 -2.46 -1.36
C LEU A 75 -1.07 -3.95 -1.38
N ILE A 76 -2.33 -4.27 -1.67
CA ILE A 76 -2.86 -5.64 -1.68
C ILE A 76 -2.89 -6.13 -3.12
N PRO A 77 -2.01 -7.07 -3.52
CA PRO A 77 -2.06 -7.66 -4.86
C PRO A 77 -3.47 -8.16 -5.21
N LEU A 78 -3.95 -7.87 -6.42
CA LEU A 78 -5.34 -8.20 -6.79
C LEU A 78 -5.62 -9.71 -6.79
N ASP A 79 -4.60 -10.54 -7.00
CA ASP A 79 -4.70 -12.00 -6.90
C ASP A 79 -4.83 -12.52 -5.45
N ARG A 80 -4.71 -11.64 -4.45
CA ARG A 80 -4.94 -11.94 -3.02
C ARG A 80 -6.22 -11.32 -2.47
N LEU A 81 -6.80 -10.36 -3.17
CA LEU A 81 -8.01 -9.66 -2.74
C LEU A 81 -9.22 -10.55 -3.01
N GLU A 82 -10.00 -10.90 -1.99
CA GLU A 82 -11.23 -11.69 -2.12
C GLU A 82 -12.44 -10.78 -2.37
N SER A 83 -12.56 -9.71 -1.59
CA SER A 83 -13.67 -8.77 -1.76
C SER A 83 -13.39 -7.39 -1.16
N LEU A 84 -14.16 -6.41 -1.64
CA LEU A 84 -14.32 -5.10 -1.03
C LEU A 84 -15.78 -4.89 -0.67
N SER A 85 -16.08 -4.65 0.60
CA SER A 85 -17.44 -4.41 1.10
C SER A 85 -17.56 -2.98 1.60
N TYR A 86 -18.47 -2.20 1.01
CA TYR A 86 -18.69 -0.79 1.29
C TYR A 86 -19.92 -0.59 2.19
N ASP A 87 -19.71 0.06 3.33
CA ASP A 87 -20.77 0.54 4.21
C ASP A 87 -20.85 2.07 4.10
N SER A 88 -21.66 2.56 3.16
CA SER A 88 -21.85 3.99 2.94
C SER A 88 -22.47 4.71 4.15
N ALA A 89 -23.20 3.99 5.01
CA ALA A 89 -23.81 4.57 6.21
C ALA A 89 -22.76 4.83 7.29
N LYS A 90 -21.83 3.89 7.50
CA LYS A 90 -20.70 4.06 8.41
C LYS A 90 -19.50 4.76 7.78
N GLN A 91 -19.54 4.99 6.46
CA GLN A 91 -18.43 5.55 5.68
C GLN A 91 -17.16 4.69 5.79
N LEU A 92 -17.33 3.37 5.75
CA LEU A 92 -16.26 2.38 5.84
C LEU A 92 -16.19 1.50 4.59
N VAL A 93 -15.02 0.91 4.38
CA VAL A 93 -14.80 -0.23 3.49
C VAL A 93 -14.05 -1.33 4.26
N ALA A 94 -14.41 -2.58 4.00
CA ALA A 94 -13.66 -3.74 4.45
C ALA A 94 -13.03 -4.43 3.24
N ALA A 95 -11.72 -4.63 3.25
CA ALA A 95 -10.99 -5.43 2.28
C ALA A 95 -10.71 -6.82 2.84
N LYS A 96 -11.35 -7.84 2.28
CA LYS A 96 -11.09 -9.24 2.64
C LYS A 96 -9.93 -9.77 1.80
N VAL A 97 -8.90 -10.28 2.46
CA VAL A 97 -7.65 -10.73 1.81
C VAL A 97 -7.44 -12.21 2.11
N ALA A 98 -7.15 -13.00 1.09
CA ALA A 98 -6.92 -14.43 1.24
C ALA A 98 -5.76 -14.70 2.21
N GLY A 99 -6.00 -15.58 3.19
CA GLY A 99 -5.03 -15.90 4.25
C GLY A 99 -5.02 -14.94 5.44
N ILE A 100 -5.84 -13.88 5.42
CA ILE A 100 -6.02 -12.95 6.55
C ILE A 100 -7.39 -13.17 7.17
N GLU A 101 -7.42 -13.50 8.46
CA GLU A 101 -8.67 -13.85 9.17
C GLU A 101 -9.63 -12.67 9.29
N LYS A 102 -9.11 -11.49 9.65
CA LYS A 102 -9.91 -10.28 9.83
C LYS A 102 -9.75 -9.36 8.62
N PRO A 103 -10.86 -8.91 7.99
CA PRO A 103 -10.79 -7.91 6.93
C PRO A 103 -10.04 -6.66 7.38
N LEU A 104 -9.31 -6.05 6.46
CA LEU A 104 -8.70 -4.74 6.71
C LEU A 104 -9.79 -3.68 6.59
N GLU A 105 -9.95 -2.85 7.61
CA GLU A 105 -10.94 -1.78 7.61
C GLU A 105 -10.30 -0.44 7.22
N GLY A 106 -10.99 0.30 6.35
CA GLY A 106 -10.57 1.62 5.90
C GLY A 106 -11.75 2.59 5.81
N SER A 107 -11.47 3.88 5.79
CA SER A 107 -12.51 4.91 5.62
C SER A 107 -12.74 5.27 4.16
N ILE A 108 -13.99 5.57 3.79
CA ILE A 108 -14.37 6.18 2.50
C ILE A 108 -14.90 7.62 2.67
N ARG A 109 -14.73 8.20 3.87
CA ARG A 109 -15.18 9.56 4.18
C ARG A 109 -14.44 10.62 3.35
N TYR A 110 -13.19 10.36 3.01
CA TYR A 110 -12.33 11.29 2.30
C TYR A 110 -12.30 10.96 0.81
N ARG A 111 -12.31 12.02 -0.01
CA ARG A 111 -12.20 11.89 -1.47
C ARG A 111 -10.91 11.16 -1.84
N GLU A 112 -10.99 10.26 -2.83
CA GLU A 112 -9.85 9.47 -3.36
C GLU A 112 -9.23 8.48 -2.36
N ILE A 113 -9.75 8.36 -1.13
CA ILE A 113 -9.31 7.35 -0.16
C ILE A 113 -10.24 6.15 -0.22
N ASN A 114 -9.68 4.98 -0.53
CA ASN A 114 -10.38 3.71 -0.62
C ASN A 114 -11.57 3.69 -1.59
N GLN A 115 -11.61 4.64 -2.52
CA GLN A 115 -12.56 4.69 -3.62
C GLN A 115 -11.96 3.99 -4.82
N VAL A 116 -12.74 3.15 -5.48
CA VAL A 116 -12.30 2.39 -6.66
C VAL A 116 -13.25 2.64 -7.82
N SER A 117 -12.73 2.55 -9.03
CA SER A 117 -13.56 2.49 -10.23
C SER A 117 -13.13 1.27 -11.04
N LEU A 118 -14.11 0.55 -11.56
CA LEU A 118 -13.88 -0.58 -12.46
C LEU A 118 -14.76 -0.43 -13.70
N VAL A 119 -14.25 -0.87 -14.83
CA VAL A 119 -15.02 -1.00 -16.07
C VAL A 119 -15.13 -2.48 -16.40
N ALA A 120 -16.28 -2.90 -16.91
CA ALA A 120 -16.55 -4.29 -17.24
C ALA A 120 -17.62 -4.41 -18.32
N GLU A 121 -17.52 -5.45 -19.13
CA GLU A 121 -18.59 -5.88 -20.01
C GLU A 121 -19.62 -6.70 -19.24
N VAL A 122 -20.90 -6.39 -19.47
CA VAL A 122 -22.02 -7.08 -18.86
C VAL A 122 -22.98 -7.54 -19.94
N ASP A 123 -23.28 -8.83 -19.90
CA ASP A 123 -24.23 -9.49 -20.77
C ASP A 123 -25.66 -9.20 -20.31
N LYS A 124 -26.46 -8.57 -21.17
CA LYS A 124 -27.89 -8.25 -20.94
C LYS A 124 -28.82 -9.24 -21.64
N GLY A 125 -28.30 -10.37 -22.12
CA GLY A 125 -29.08 -11.37 -22.83
C GLY A 125 -29.46 -10.89 -24.23
N ALA A 126 -30.77 -10.82 -24.51
CA ALA A 126 -31.27 -10.42 -25.83
C ALA A 126 -30.87 -8.98 -26.23
N ASP A 127 -30.60 -8.12 -25.23
CA ASP A 127 -30.20 -6.71 -25.45
C ASP A 127 -28.70 -6.56 -25.77
N GLY A 128 -27.93 -7.65 -25.75
CA GLY A 128 -26.51 -7.67 -26.10
C GLY A 128 -25.56 -7.42 -24.91
N VAL A 129 -24.31 -7.04 -25.23
CA VAL A 129 -23.25 -6.77 -24.25
C VAL A 129 -23.02 -5.26 -24.14
N VAL A 130 -22.91 -4.75 -22.92
CA VAL A 130 -22.67 -3.33 -22.64
C VAL A 130 -21.48 -3.16 -21.71
N GLU A 131 -20.63 -2.16 -21.98
CA GLU A 131 -19.57 -1.73 -21.05
C GLU A 131 -20.18 -0.82 -19.98
N LEU A 132 -19.99 -1.17 -18.71
CA LEU A 132 -20.46 -0.41 -17.55
C LEU A 132 -19.28 0.00 -16.67
N THR A 133 -19.38 1.20 -16.11
CA THR A 133 -18.46 1.68 -15.06
C THR A 133 -19.12 1.55 -13.70
N TYR A 134 -18.46 0.83 -12.78
CA TYR A 134 -18.87 0.72 -11.40
C TYR A 134 -17.94 1.50 -10.49
N LYS A 135 -18.50 2.13 -9.45
CA LYS A 135 -17.77 2.98 -8.51
C LYS A 135 -17.99 2.52 -7.07
N GLY A 136 -16.94 2.07 -6.41
CA GLY A 136 -16.92 1.71 -5.00
C GLY A 136 -16.56 2.91 -4.13
N GLY A 137 -17.14 2.98 -2.93
CA GLY A 137 -16.87 4.05 -1.98
C GLY A 137 -17.61 5.36 -2.25
N LEU A 138 -18.62 5.36 -3.14
CA LEU A 138 -19.54 6.49 -3.25
C LEU A 138 -20.54 6.49 -2.09
N LEU A 139 -20.83 7.67 -1.55
CA LEU A 139 -21.84 7.83 -0.48
C LEU A 139 -23.27 7.56 -0.98
N LYS A 140 -23.53 7.67 -2.28
CA LYS A 140 -24.84 7.41 -2.91
C LYS A 140 -24.66 6.68 -4.23
N GLY A 141 -25.44 5.62 -4.45
CA GLY A 141 -25.56 4.93 -5.74
C GLY A 141 -24.32 4.14 -6.21
N GLY A 142 -23.32 3.93 -5.34
CA GLY A 142 -22.14 3.13 -5.64
C GLY A 142 -22.38 1.61 -5.51
N VAL A 143 -21.35 0.83 -5.81
CA VAL A 143 -21.37 -0.62 -5.50
C VAL A 143 -21.26 -0.83 -3.99
N ARG A 144 -22.02 -1.81 -3.49
CA ARG A 144 -21.95 -2.29 -2.11
C ARG A 144 -20.83 -3.29 -1.93
N GLU A 145 -20.58 -4.12 -2.93
CA GLU A 145 -19.55 -5.14 -2.85
C GLU A 145 -18.90 -5.38 -4.22
N ILE A 146 -17.59 -5.66 -4.21
CA ILE A 146 -16.84 -6.20 -5.34
C ILE A 146 -16.26 -7.53 -4.87
N LYS A 147 -16.51 -8.62 -5.60
CA LYS A 147 -16.00 -9.96 -5.30
C LYS A 147 -15.04 -10.40 -6.41
N LEU A 148 -13.89 -10.91 -6.03
CA LEU A 148 -12.87 -11.45 -6.92
C LEU A 148 -12.70 -12.93 -6.63
N ALA A 149 -12.91 -13.77 -7.63
CA ALA A 149 -12.78 -15.21 -7.50
C ALA A 149 -11.30 -15.63 -7.52
N ASN A 150 -11.03 -16.81 -6.96
CA ASN A 150 -9.72 -17.47 -7.01
C ASN A 150 -8.58 -16.68 -6.34
N ALA A 151 -8.89 -15.81 -5.38
CA ALA A 151 -7.88 -15.17 -4.55
C ALA A 151 -7.04 -16.22 -3.82
N LYS A 152 -5.73 -16.01 -3.77
CA LYS A 152 -4.78 -16.95 -3.16
C LYS A 152 -4.07 -16.29 -2.00
N ALA A 153 -3.92 -17.04 -0.92
CA ALA A 153 -3.10 -16.57 0.19
C ALA A 153 -1.66 -16.33 -0.30
N GLY A 154 -1.09 -15.20 0.14
CA GLY A 154 0.33 -14.95 -0.06
C GLY A 154 1.19 -15.91 0.73
N ALA A 155 2.46 -16.05 0.32
CA ALA A 155 3.46 -16.62 1.20
C ALA A 155 3.54 -15.79 2.49
N LYS A 156 3.66 -16.47 3.63
CA LYS A 156 3.90 -15.80 4.91
C LYS A 156 5.25 -15.06 4.81
N PRO A 157 5.34 -13.80 5.26
CA PRO A 157 6.62 -13.10 5.29
C PRO A 157 7.66 -13.87 6.13
N GLU A 158 8.89 -13.98 5.63
CA GLU A 158 9.99 -14.71 6.27
C GLU A 158 11.08 -13.75 6.79
N GLY A 159 11.93 -14.25 7.69
CA GLY A 159 13.03 -13.48 8.30
C GLY A 159 12.62 -12.65 9.52
N ASN A 160 13.57 -11.87 10.04
CA ASN A 160 13.34 -11.00 11.20
C ASN A 160 12.60 -9.73 10.76
N PRO A 161 11.49 -9.35 11.43
CA PRO A 161 10.80 -8.12 11.10
C PRO A 161 11.60 -6.89 11.52
N MET A 162 11.39 -5.80 10.80
CA MET A 162 11.63 -4.45 11.28
C MET A 162 10.29 -3.88 11.78
N PHE A 163 10.32 -3.20 12.92
CA PHE A 163 9.17 -2.52 13.49
C PHE A 163 9.16 -1.06 13.05
N VAL A 164 8.07 -0.64 12.40
CA VAL A 164 7.85 0.74 11.95
C VAL A 164 6.78 1.37 12.83
N THR A 165 7.17 2.37 13.61
CA THR A 165 6.23 3.17 14.42
C THR A 165 5.73 4.34 13.57
N ILE A 166 4.40 4.42 13.44
CA ILE A 166 3.72 5.48 12.69
C ILE A 166 3.38 6.62 13.66
N ALA A 167 3.56 7.86 13.21
CA ALA A 167 3.06 9.03 13.90
C ALA A 167 2.28 9.97 12.97
N ASP A 168 1.37 10.72 13.59
CA ASP A 168 0.69 11.89 13.03
C ASP A 168 0.99 13.09 13.92
N GLY A 169 1.94 13.91 13.49
CA GLY A 169 2.51 14.98 14.32
C GLY A 169 3.09 14.43 15.63
N LYS A 170 2.45 14.74 16.75
CA LYS A 170 2.88 14.28 18.09
C LYS A 170 2.22 12.97 18.55
N GLN A 171 1.23 12.47 17.81
CA GLN A 171 0.48 11.29 18.19
C GLN A 171 1.08 10.04 17.53
N SER A 172 1.49 9.06 18.35
CA SER A 172 1.82 7.73 17.83
C SER A 172 0.54 6.99 17.46
N LEU A 173 0.48 6.42 16.25
CA LEU A 173 -0.66 5.64 15.75
C LEU A 173 -0.46 4.13 15.89
N GLY A 174 0.72 3.71 16.38
CA GLY A 174 1.06 2.31 16.62
C GLY A 174 2.30 1.86 15.85
N THR A 175 2.65 0.60 16.04
CA THR A 175 3.85 -0.01 15.46
C THR A 175 3.45 -1.21 14.62
N ILE A 176 4.02 -1.33 13.43
CA ILE A 176 3.76 -2.41 12.48
C ILE A 176 5.05 -3.16 12.21
N ALA A 177 5.00 -4.48 12.37
CA ALA A 177 6.07 -5.38 11.95
C ALA A 177 6.01 -5.59 10.43
N VAL A 178 7.14 -5.37 9.75
CA VAL A 178 7.29 -5.58 8.31
C VAL A 178 8.58 -6.32 8.00
N HIS A 179 8.56 -7.09 6.92
CA HIS A 179 9.72 -7.87 6.46
C HIS A 179 10.33 -7.24 5.21
N GLU A 180 11.60 -7.54 4.94
CA GLU A 180 12.31 -7.05 3.74
C GLU A 180 12.14 -5.54 3.49
N LEU A 181 12.29 -4.72 4.54
CA LEU A 181 12.13 -3.27 4.43
C LEU A 181 13.14 -2.68 3.43
N ARG A 182 12.63 -1.92 2.45
CA ARG A 182 13.40 -1.24 1.41
C ARG A 182 12.95 0.21 1.30
N ALA A 183 13.83 1.10 0.86
CA ALA A 183 13.43 2.44 0.43
C ALA A 183 12.81 2.33 -0.97
N LEU A 184 11.64 2.92 -1.18
CA LEU A 184 10.99 2.98 -2.49
C LEU A 184 11.26 4.33 -3.13
N TYR A 185 11.94 4.33 -4.26
CA TYR A 185 12.22 5.54 -5.03
C TYR A 185 11.39 5.57 -6.31
N ARG A 186 10.79 6.71 -6.63
CA ARG A 186 10.19 6.97 -7.94
C ARG A 186 11.25 7.57 -8.87
N VAL A 187 11.51 6.90 -9.99
CA VAL A 187 12.50 7.25 -11.01
C VAL A 187 11.79 7.76 -12.27
N ASP A 188 12.26 8.86 -12.85
CA ASP A 188 11.75 9.45 -14.09
C ASP A 188 10.20 9.53 -14.19
N LYS A 189 9.60 8.90 -15.22
CA LYS A 189 8.18 8.95 -15.63
C LYS A 189 7.23 8.18 -14.71
N GLY A 190 7.64 7.91 -13.47
CA GLY A 190 6.81 7.22 -12.49
C GLY A 190 7.13 5.75 -12.28
N ASP A 191 8.23 5.25 -12.86
CA ASP A 191 8.73 3.92 -12.52
C ASP A 191 9.20 3.91 -11.06
N GLU A 192 9.04 2.78 -10.40
CA GLU A 192 9.35 2.66 -8.97
C GLU A 192 10.44 1.63 -8.78
N LYS A 193 11.45 1.98 -7.99
CA LYS A 193 12.61 1.14 -7.74
C LYS A 193 12.87 1.02 -6.24
N PRO A 194 12.78 -0.20 -5.66
CA PRO A 194 13.19 -0.45 -4.31
C PRO A 194 14.72 -0.49 -4.21
N ALA A 195 15.25 0.07 -3.13
CA ALA A 195 16.67 0.05 -2.80
C ALA A 195 16.87 -0.37 -1.33
N PRO A 196 17.92 -1.14 -1.01
CA PRO A 196 18.20 -1.56 0.36
C PRO A 196 18.84 -0.46 1.23
N PHE A 197 18.85 0.79 0.76
CA PHE A 197 19.59 1.88 1.41
C PHE A 197 18.80 3.18 1.39
N LEU A 198 19.16 4.06 2.33
CA LEU A 198 18.80 5.47 2.35
C LEU A 198 20.02 6.32 2.01
N MET A 199 19.79 7.50 1.45
CA MET A 199 20.83 8.48 1.15
C MET A 199 20.66 9.70 2.03
N PHE A 200 21.77 10.19 2.56
CA PHE A 200 21.85 11.35 3.44
C PHE A 200 22.79 12.39 2.84
N ARG A 201 22.79 13.60 3.40
CA ARG A 201 23.66 14.71 2.97
C ARG A 201 25.13 14.26 2.88
N LYS A 202 25.89 14.96 2.04
CA LYS A 202 27.29 14.61 1.70
C LYS A 202 27.43 13.19 1.15
N THR A 203 26.42 12.76 0.37
CA THR A 203 26.38 11.46 -0.32
C THR A 203 26.52 10.24 0.59
N TYR A 204 26.21 10.37 1.88
CA TYR A 204 26.32 9.25 2.80
C TYR A 204 25.22 8.23 2.53
N LYS A 205 25.61 7.00 2.21
CA LYS A 205 24.73 5.89 1.87
C LYS A 205 24.68 4.93 3.04
N LEU A 206 23.49 4.68 3.59
CA LEU A 206 23.30 3.77 4.71
C LEU A 206 22.41 2.60 4.29
N ASP A 207 22.91 1.39 4.48
CA ASP A 207 22.12 0.18 4.24
C ASP A 207 21.11 -0.02 5.38
N LEU A 208 19.84 -0.30 5.04
CA LEU A 208 18.76 -0.50 6.00
C LEU A 208 19.02 -1.71 6.91
N SER A 209 19.79 -2.70 6.46
CA SER A 209 20.18 -3.86 7.26
C SER A 209 21.18 -3.52 8.37
N GLN A 210 21.87 -2.37 8.29
CA GLN A 210 22.81 -1.91 9.31
C GLN A 210 22.12 -1.15 10.45
N ILE A 211 20.88 -0.73 10.24
CA ILE A 211 20.10 0.05 11.21
C ILE A 211 19.65 -0.88 12.34
N LYS A 212 19.98 -0.50 13.57
CA LYS A 212 19.37 -1.05 14.78
C LYS A 212 18.12 -0.26 15.15
N ARG A 213 18.24 1.08 15.12
CA ARG A 213 17.15 2.03 15.39
C ARG A 213 17.33 3.29 14.55
N LEU A 214 16.23 3.88 14.08
CA LEU A 214 16.22 5.16 13.39
C LEU A 214 15.02 5.96 13.87
N ALA A 215 15.25 7.04 14.61
CA ALA A 215 14.20 8.00 14.98
C ALA A 215 14.16 9.15 13.96
N VAL A 216 12.96 9.50 13.49
CA VAL A 216 12.73 10.50 12.44
C VAL A 216 12.17 11.77 13.06
N HIS A 217 12.77 12.91 12.72
CA HIS A 217 12.29 14.23 13.09
C HIS A 217 12.17 15.09 11.83
N GLU A 218 10.97 15.59 11.56
CA GLU A 218 10.78 16.56 10.49
C GLU A 218 11.12 17.97 10.97
N ASN A 219 12.02 18.65 10.27
CA ASN A 219 12.31 20.05 10.50
C ASN A 219 11.25 20.91 9.79
N ALA A 220 10.42 21.61 10.56
CA ALA A 220 9.28 22.38 10.05
C ALA A 220 9.67 23.49 9.06
N ASP A 221 10.83 24.13 9.25
CA ASP A 221 11.26 25.27 8.44
C ASP A 221 11.81 24.82 7.07
N SER A 222 12.58 23.73 7.06
CA SER A 222 13.28 23.25 5.86
C SER A 222 12.59 22.09 5.16
N LYS A 223 11.58 21.47 5.80
CA LYS A 223 10.91 20.24 5.35
C LYS A 223 11.90 19.10 5.06
N THR A 224 13.02 19.08 5.79
CA THR A 224 14.00 17.98 5.75
C THR A 224 13.81 17.07 6.94
N PHE A 225 14.13 15.79 6.77
CA PHE A 225 14.10 14.83 7.86
C PHE A 225 15.48 14.68 8.49
N GLU A 226 15.59 14.96 9.77
CA GLU A 226 16.75 14.60 10.59
C GLU A 226 16.49 13.24 11.23
N CYS A 227 17.46 12.34 11.06
CA CYS A 227 17.37 10.96 11.49
C CYS A 227 18.44 10.71 12.55
N ASN A 228 18.02 10.36 13.77
CA ASN A 228 18.92 9.85 14.80
C ASN A 228 19.05 8.35 14.59
N VAL A 229 20.20 7.93 14.08
CA VAL A 229 20.47 6.55 13.66
C VAL A 229 21.39 5.89 14.67
N ALA A 230 20.95 4.75 15.22
CA ALA A 230 21.78 3.80 15.93
C ALA A 230 22.03 2.59 15.03
N LEU A 231 23.30 2.30 14.75
CA LEU A 231 23.73 1.17 13.94
C LEU A 231 23.93 -0.09 14.78
N ARG A 232 23.97 -1.25 14.13
CA ARG A 232 24.17 -2.55 14.79
C ARG A 232 25.53 -2.69 15.48
N ASP A 233 26.53 -1.91 15.05
CA ASP A 233 27.86 -1.88 15.67
C ASP A 233 27.93 -0.99 16.94
N GLY A 234 26.82 -0.35 17.31
CA GLY A 234 26.72 0.56 18.45
C GLY A 234 27.02 2.02 18.11
N THR A 235 27.36 2.34 16.85
CA THR A 235 27.56 3.72 16.41
C THR A 235 26.23 4.48 16.41
N GLU A 236 26.23 5.68 16.98
CA GLU A 236 25.10 6.61 16.94
C GLU A 236 25.48 7.88 16.19
N GLN A 237 24.59 8.36 15.32
CA GLN A 237 24.83 9.56 14.52
C GLN A 237 23.51 10.22 14.09
N THR A 238 23.53 11.54 13.96
CA THR A 238 22.43 12.31 13.38
C THR A 238 22.72 12.60 11.91
N LEU A 239 21.79 12.23 11.03
CA LEU A 239 21.92 12.39 9.59
C LEU A 239 20.72 13.12 9.01
N THR A 240 20.94 14.01 8.04
CA THR A 240 19.85 14.64 7.29
C THR A 240 19.55 13.86 6.02
N LEU A 241 18.33 13.33 5.88
CA LEU A 241 17.90 12.52 4.75
C LEU A 241 17.81 13.34 3.46
N LEU A 242 18.16 12.72 2.33
CA LEU A 242 17.91 13.26 0.99
C LEU A 242 16.63 12.66 0.41
N ASN A 243 15.67 13.52 0.09
CA ASN A 243 14.44 13.11 -0.61
C ASN A 243 14.67 12.88 -2.11
N THR A 244 15.71 13.49 -2.69
CA THR A 244 16.03 13.36 -4.12
C THR A 244 17.48 12.91 -4.27
N ILE A 245 17.70 11.88 -5.10
CA ILE A 245 19.01 11.24 -5.30
C ILE A 245 19.22 10.90 -6.78
N THR A 246 20.45 10.52 -7.12
CA THR A 246 20.71 9.82 -8.39
C THR A 246 20.72 8.31 -8.15
N LEU A 247 19.81 7.58 -8.80
CA LEU A 247 19.73 6.12 -8.76
C LEU A 247 19.87 5.58 -10.19
N ASP A 248 20.89 4.75 -10.43
CA ASP A 248 21.25 4.21 -11.76
C ASP A 248 21.41 5.30 -12.85
N GLY A 249 22.00 6.43 -12.48
CA GLY A 249 22.20 7.57 -13.40
C GLY A 249 20.95 8.39 -13.68
N LYS A 250 19.82 8.09 -13.04
CA LYS A 250 18.55 8.81 -13.18
C LYS A 250 18.17 9.53 -11.90
N ASN A 251 17.43 10.63 -12.02
CA ASN A 251 16.94 11.36 -10.86
C ASN A 251 15.79 10.58 -10.22
N ALA A 252 15.83 10.43 -8.90
CA ALA A 252 14.90 9.60 -8.15
C ALA A 252 14.43 10.30 -6.88
N VAL A 253 13.13 10.24 -6.61
CA VAL A 253 12.49 10.84 -5.43
C VAL A 253 12.07 9.73 -4.47
N LEU A 254 12.40 9.87 -3.19
CA LEU A 254 11.99 8.95 -2.14
C LEU A 254 10.47 9.06 -1.92
N GLU A 255 9.75 7.99 -2.22
CA GLU A 255 8.31 7.87 -1.93
C GLU A 255 8.06 7.48 -0.47
N GLY A 256 8.96 6.68 0.11
CA GLY A 256 8.86 6.19 1.48
C GLY A 256 9.64 4.89 1.69
N LEU A 257 9.29 4.17 2.74
CA LEU A 257 9.78 2.82 2.97
C LEU A 257 8.70 1.81 2.62
N ILE A 258 9.05 0.72 1.97
CA ILE A 258 8.14 -0.37 1.63
C ILE A 258 8.61 -1.66 2.28
N GLY A 259 7.70 -2.36 2.95
CA GLY A 259 7.96 -3.65 3.57
C GLY A 259 6.87 -4.67 3.24
N VAL A 260 7.19 -5.95 3.33
CA VAL A 260 6.28 -7.07 3.14
C VAL A 260 5.45 -7.28 4.41
N VAL A 261 4.15 -7.41 4.25
CA VAL A 261 3.17 -7.73 5.30
C VAL A 261 2.31 -8.92 4.85
N PRO A 262 1.59 -9.60 5.76
CA PRO A 262 0.75 -10.74 5.38
C PRO A 262 -0.22 -10.45 4.22
N ALA A 263 -0.81 -9.25 4.19
CA ALA A 263 -1.75 -8.85 3.14
C ALA A 263 -1.09 -8.50 1.77
N GLY A 264 0.23 -8.33 1.71
CA GLY A 264 0.93 -7.80 0.53
C GLY A 264 2.13 -6.95 0.91
N TYR A 265 2.08 -5.67 0.58
CA TYR A 265 3.13 -4.71 0.91
C TYR A 265 2.55 -3.52 1.66
N LYS A 266 3.34 -2.88 2.50
CA LYS A 266 2.96 -1.65 3.18
C LYS A 266 3.98 -0.55 2.87
N LEU A 267 3.51 0.55 2.31
CA LEU A 267 4.28 1.74 1.99
C LEU A 267 4.05 2.78 3.10
N PHE A 268 5.15 3.21 3.70
CA PHE A 268 5.23 4.21 4.75
C PHE A 268 5.90 5.46 4.19
N PRO A 269 5.13 6.49 3.79
CA PRO A 269 5.70 7.79 3.45
C PRO A 269 6.55 8.31 4.60
N PHE A 270 7.71 8.88 4.31
CA PHE A 270 8.73 9.09 5.35
C PHE A 270 8.26 10.02 6.49
N HIS A 271 7.41 11.01 6.18
CA HIS A 271 6.79 11.91 7.17
C HIS A 271 5.82 11.22 8.14
N THR A 272 5.35 10.00 7.82
CA THR A 272 4.47 9.22 8.70
C THR A 272 5.23 8.35 9.69
N ILE A 273 6.56 8.26 9.55
CA ILE A 273 7.42 7.41 10.38
C ILE A 273 7.95 8.24 11.52
N SER A 274 7.79 7.78 12.76
CA SER A 274 8.51 8.33 13.92
C SER A 274 9.74 7.51 14.27
N GLU A 275 9.67 6.19 14.10
CA GLU A 275 10.77 5.29 14.45
C GLU A 275 10.79 4.02 13.58
N LEU A 276 12.00 3.54 13.27
CA LEU A 276 12.30 2.18 12.84
C LEU A 276 13.12 1.49 13.93
N SER A 277 12.81 0.23 14.23
CA SER A 277 13.55 -0.55 15.23
C SER A 277 13.57 -2.04 14.89
N LEU A 278 14.69 -2.72 15.14
CA LEU A 278 14.75 -4.19 15.09
C LEU A 278 14.07 -4.85 16.28
N GLU A 279 13.97 -4.14 17.40
CA GLU A 279 13.32 -4.60 18.61
C GLU A 279 11.91 -4.02 18.66
N GLU A 280 10.93 -4.82 19.09
CA GLU A 280 9.58 -4.33 19.29
C GLU A 280 9.61 -3.20 20.33
N PRO A 281 9.12 -1.99 20.00
CA PRO A 281 9.12 -0.88 20.94
C PRO A 281 8.34 -1.27 22.19
N LYS A 282 8.95 -1.09 23.36
CA LYS A 282 8.23 -1.25 24.63
C LYS A 282 7.11 -0.23 24.66
N LYS A 283 5.86 -0.68 24.73
CA LYS A 283 4.72 0.22 24.93
C LYS A 283 4.99 1.05 26.18
N GLU A 284 5.11 2.37 26.02
CA GLU A 284 5.14 3.25 27.17
C GLU A 284 3.83 3.03 27.96
N PRO A 285 3.90 2.86 29.29
CA PRO A 285 2.70 2.73 30.08
C PRO A 285 1.84 3.96 29.82
N GLU A 286 0.57 3.75 29.42
CA GLU A 286 -0.40 4.83 29.28
C GLU A 286 -0.33 5.67 30.55
N LYS A 287 0.06 6.94 30.41
CA LYS A 287 -0.01 7.88 31.53
C LYS A 287 -1.48 7.91 31.93
N LYS A 288 -1.82 7.21 33.01
CA LYS A 288 -3.12 7.34 33.64
C LYS A 288 -3.29 8.82 33.94
N ASP A 289 -4.26 9.45 33.29
CA ASP A 289 -4.64 10.82 33.59
C ASP A 289 -4.86 10.90 35.10
N GLU A 290 -4.00 11.63 35.81
CA GLU A 290 -4.23 11.90 37.22
C GLU A 290 -5.61 12.55 37.33
N PRO A 291 -6.50 12.04 38.21
CA PRO A 291 -7.83 12.61 38.35
C PRO A 291 -7.69 14.09 38.70
N GLY A 292 -8.12 14.93 37.75
CA GLY A 292 -7.97 16.37 37.82
C GLY A 292 -8.48 16.89 39.16
N ASN A 293 -7.58 17.53 39.90
CA ASN A 293 -7.87 18.26 41.12
C ASN A 293 -8.83 19.41 40.79
N SER A 294 -10.13 19.15 40.89
CA SER A 294 -11.18 20.14 40.72
C SER A 294 -11.11 21.13 41.88
N LYS A 295 -10.28 22.16 41.76
CA LYS A 295 -10.39 23.34 42.62
C LYS A 295 -11.74 24.01 42.35
N SER A 296 -12.70 23.73 43.22
CA SER A 296 -13.95 24.46 43.35
C SER A 296 -13.63 25.96 43.46
N LYS A 297 -14.08 26.72 42.46
CA LYS A 297 -14.02 28.18 42.46
C LYS A 297 -14.95 28.67 43.59
N PRO A 298 -14.50 29.53 44.52
CA PRO A 298 -15.38 30.10 45.52
C PRO A 298 -16.42 30.99 44.84
N ALA A 299 -17.68 30.85 45.23
CA ALA A 299 -18.74 31.76 44.85
C ALA A 299 -18.47 33.14 45.48
N THR A 300 -18.40 34.17 44.65
CA THR A 300 -18.35 35.56 45.11
C THR A 300 -19.76 36.00 45.51
N PRO A 301 -19.94 36.68 46.67
CA PRO A 301 -21.24 37.12 47.17
C PRO A 301 -21.93 38.17 46.30
#